data_AF-A0A9Q3BW56-F1
#
_entry.id   AF-A0A9Q3BW56-F1
#
_cell.length_a   1.000
_cell.length_b   1.000
_cell.length_c   1.000
_cell.angle_alpha   90.00
_cell.angle_beta   90.00
_cell.angle_gamma   90.00
#
_symmetry.space_group_name_H-M   'P 1'
#
loop_
_entity.id
_entity.type
_entity.pdbx_description
1 polymer ?
#
loop_
_entity_poly.entity_id
_entity_poly.type
_entity_poly.pdbx_seq_one_letter_code
_entity_poly.pdbx_strand_id
1 'polypeptide(L)' 'MGHMSEDRTKERVARTAWWTKWEQDWSEYMNTCERCQKANRKHEKGYGLLQHIEESKHPWETINMDWVTGLFPGGK' A
#
# COMPACT_ATOMS: atom_id res chain seq x y z
N MET A 1 -0.23 -12.85 -4.40
CA MET A 1 -1.03 -12.42 -5.58
C MET A 1 -2.10 -11.46 -5.09
N GLY A 2 -1.92 -10.16 -5.29
CA GLY A 2 -2.86 -9.16 -4.80
C GLY A 2 -2.40 -7.75 -5.15
N HIS A 3 -2.58 -7.35 -6.40
CA HIS A 3 -2.47 -5.95 -6.85
C HIS A 3 -3.86 -5.52 -7.32
N MET A 4 -4.73 -5.18 -6.37
CA MET A 4 -6.04 -4.54 -6.63
C MET A 4 -5.84 -3.02 -6.66
N SER A 5 -5.09 -2.51 -7.63
CA SER A 5 -5.12 -1.07 -7.90
C SER A 5 -6.52 -0.67 -8.36
N GLU A 6 -6.96 0.52 -7.99
CA GLU A 6 -8.28 1.06 -8.36
C GLU A 6 -8.50 1.01 -9.88
N ASP A 7 -7.45 1.27 -10.65
CA ASP A 7 -7.42 1.19 -12.11
C ASP A 7 -7.81 -0.20 -12.65
N ARG A 8 -7.34 -1.28 -12.01
CA ARG A 8 -7.64 -2.66 -12.42
C ARG A 8 -9.08 -3.03 -12.12
N THR A 9 -9.66 -2.46 -11.07
CA THR A 9 -11.06 -2.70 -10.74
C THR A 9 -11.97 -1.92 -11.69
N LYS A 10 -11.60 -0.69 -12.05
CA LYS A 10 -12.29 0.12 -13.08
C LYS A 10 -12.28 -0.58 -14.44
N GLU A 11 -11.13 -1.09 -14.88
CA GLU A 11 -10.99 -1.82 -16.15
C GLU A 11 -11.87 -3.07 -16.21
N ARG A 12 -12.00 -3.81 -15.10
CA ARG A 12 -12.86 -4.99 -15.02
C ARG A 12 -14.34 -4.63 -15.11
N VAL A 13 -14.78 -3.60 -14.40
CA VAL A 13 -16.18 -3.14 -14.46
C VAL A 13 -16.53 -2.65 -15.86
N ALA A 14 -15.65 -1.87 -16.48
CA ALA A 14 -15.81 -1.39 -17.85
C ALA A 14 -15.95 -2.54 -18.87
N ARG A 15 -15.27 -3.68 -18.65
CA ARG A 15 -15.33 -4.85 -19.53
C ARG A 15 -16.58 -5.71 -19.31
N THR A 16 -17.15 -5.71 -18.11
CA THR A 16 -18.27 -6.60 -17.74
C THR A 16 -19.62 -5.91 -17.82
N ALA A 17 -19.68 -4.59 -17.66
CA ALA A 17 -20.93 -3.86 -17.64
C ALA A 17 -20.76 -2.47 -18.27
N TRP A 18 -21.59 -2.17 -19.26
CA TRP A 18 -21.63 -0.90 -19.96
C TRP A 18 -23.06 -0.35 -19.87
N TRP A 19 -23.21 0.82 -19.24
CA TRP A 19 -24.48 1.55 -19.20
C TRP A 19 -24.22 3.05 -19.28
N THR A 20 -25.26 3.82 -19.59
CA THR A 20 -25.17 5.27 -19.71
C THR A 20 -24.77 5.86 -18.35
N LYS A 21 -23.64 6.60 -18.30
CA LYS A 21 -23.05 7.18 -17.07
C LYS A 21 -22.37 6.22 -16.08
N TRP A 22 -22.00 5.01 -16.51
CA TRP A 22 -21.31 4.03 -15.63
C TRP A 22 -20.07 4.57 -14.90
N GLU A 23 -19.32 5.49 -15.51
CA GLU A 23 -18.13 6.08 -14.88
C GLU A 23 -18.47 7.05 -13.74
N GLN A 24 -19.60 7.77 -13.85
CA GLN A 24 -20.11 8.63 -12.78
C GLN A 24 -20.58 7.78 -11.60
N ASP A 25 -21.35 6.75 -11.86
CA ASP A 25 -21.84 5.82 -10.84
C ASP A 25 -20.68 5.07 -10.16
N TRP A 26 -19.65 4.71 -10.92
CA TRP A 26 -18.42 4.11 -10.38
C TRP A 26 -17.68 5.06 -9.44
N SER A 27 -17.51 6.32 -9.84
CA SER A 27 -16.87 7.34 -9.01
C SER A 27 -17.67 7.60 -7.73
N GLU A 28 -18.99 7.71 -7.84
CA GLU A 28 -19.88 7.87 -6.68
C GLU A 28 -19.82 6.65 -5.74
N TYR A 29 -19.82 5.43 -6.29
CA TYR A 29 -19.68 4.21 -5.52
C TYR A 29 -18.34 4.14 -4.77
N MET A 30 -17.22 4.49 -5.42
CA MET A 30 -15.92 4.53 -4.75
C MET A 30 -15.85 5.60 -3.65
N ASN A 31 -16.53 6.74 -3.86
CA ASN A 31 -16.60 7.83 -2.89
C ASN A 31 -17.62 7.63 -1.76
N THR A 32 -18.52 6.65 -1.86
CA THR A 32 -19.55 6.37 -0.84
C THR A 32 -19.36 5.01 -0.15
N CYS A 33 -18.63 4.08 -0.77
CA CYS A 33 -18.41 2.75 -0.22
C CYS A 33 -17.41 2.75 0.93
N GLU A 34 -17.93 2.63 2.15
CA GLU A 34 -17.13 2.58 3.39
C GLU A 34 -16.06 1.47 3.37
N ARG A 35 -16.39 0.30 2.80
CA ARG A 35 -15.45 -0.83 2.71
C ARG A 35 -14.26 -0.50 1.80
N CYS A 36 -14.53 0.11 0.64
CA CYS A 36 -13.50 0.55 -0.29
C CYS A 36 -12.63 1.64 0.34
N GLN A 37 -13.24 2.63 1.02
CA GLN A 37 -12.51 3.69 1.70
C GLN A 37 -11.63 3.19 2.84
N LYS A 38 -12.09 2.20 3.62
CA LYS A 38 -11.29 1.58 4.68
C LYS A 38 -10.13 0.77 4.12
N ALA A 39 -10.35 0.04 3.03
CA ALA A 39 -9.33 -0.79 2.39
C ALA A 39 -8.29 0.03 1.62
N ASN A 40 -8.72 1.09 0.92
CA ASN A 40 -7.87 1.99 0.14
C ASN A 40 -7.54 3.27 0.92
N ARG A 41 -7.54 3.21 2.26
CA ARG A 41 -7.15 4.36 3.08
C ARG A 41 -5.78 4.82 2.60
N LYS A 42 -5.74 6.00 1.98
CA LYS A 42 -4.49 6.61 1.55
C LYS A 42 -3.55 6.66 2.74
N HIS A 43 -2.46 5.92 2.65
CA HIS A 43 -1.31 6.06 3.56
C HIS A 43 -0.56 7.35 3.19
N GLU A 44 -1.28 8.48 3.20
CA GLU A 44 -0.78 9.83 2.92
C GLU A 44 -0.34 10.54 4.20
N LYS A 45 -0.15 9.82 5.31
CA LYS A 45 0.84 10.29 6.27
C LYS A 45 2.16 10.24 5.52
N GLY A 46 2.55 11.39 4.95
CA GLY A 46 3.85 11.57 4.36
C GLY A 46 4.84 10.95 5.31
N TYR A 47 5.57 9.96 4.82
CA TYR A 47 6.71 9.43 5.54
C TYR A 47 7.47 10.66 6.02
N GLY A 48 7.59 10.84 7.34
CA GLY A 48 8.20 12.04 7.91
C GLY A 48 9.55 12.27 7.23
N LEU A 49 10.04 13.51 7.25
CA LEU A 49 11.33 13.85 6.63
C LEU A 49 12.35 12.76 7.00
N LEU A 50 12.87 12.06 5.98
CA LEU A 50 13.81 10.97 6.20
C LEU A 50 14.94 11.54 7.04
N GLN A 51 15.06 11.12 8.31
CA GLN A 51 16.11 11.67 9.16
C GLN A 51 17.45 11.18 8.59
N HIS A 52 18.32 12.13 8.30
CA HIS A 52 19.67 11.82 7.85
C HIS A 52 20.41 11.16 9.01
N ILE A 53 20.91 9.95 8.77
CA ILE A 53 21.80 9.26 9.70
C ILE A 53 23.19 9.85 9.45
N GLU A 54 23.80 10.41 10.49
CA GLU A 54 25.17 10.92 10.38
C GLU A 54 26.13 9.79 10.00
N GLU A 55 27.04 10.07 9.06
CA GLU A 55 28.07 9.11 8.68
C GLU A 55 29.08 8.94 9.82
N SER A 56 29.32 7.68 10.22
CA SER A 56 30.39 7.34 11.16
C SER A 56 31.76 7.68 10.55
N LYS A 57 32.58 8.40 11.30
CA LYS A 57 33.95 8.80 10.89
C LYS A 57 34.98 7.74 11.22
N HIS A 58 34.67 6.83 12.13
CA HIS A 58 35.58 5.79 12.61
C HIS A 58 34.95 4.40 12.57
N PRO A 59 35.76 3.33 12.40
CA PRO A 59 35.26 1.96 12.52
C PRO A 59 34.58 1.73 13.87
N TRP A 60 33.45 1.02 13.86
CA TRP A 60 32.67 0.62 15.06
C TRP A 60 31.95 1.74 15.82
N GLU A 61 31.87 2.95 15.27
CA GLU A 61 31.20 4.09 15.93
C GLU A 61 29.66 3.96 15.94
N THR A 62 29.08 3.23 14.99
CA THR A 62 27.64 3.00 14.92
C THR A 62 27.36 1.54 14.60
N ILE A 63 26.54 0.89 15.45
CA ILE A 63 26.09 -0.50 15.27
C ILE A 63 24.56 -0.50 15.29
N ASN A 64 23.96 -0.80 14.15
CA ASN A 64 22.51 -0.96 14.02
C ASN A 64 22.18 -2.46 14.15
N MET A 65 21.19 -2.80 14.99
CA MET A 65 20.70 -4.17 15.15
C MET A 65 19.18 -4.20 15.04
N ASP A 66 18.66 -5.25 14.41
CA ASP A 66 17.22 -5.51 14.31
C ASP A 66 16.93 -6.99 14.60
N TRP A 67 15.72 -7.27 15.07
CA TRP A 67 15.26 -8.61 15.40
C TRP A 67 14.55 -9.24 14.21
N VAL A 68 15.09 -10.35 13.71
CA VAL A 68 14.39 -11.15 12.70
C VAL A 68 13.44 -12.12 13.41
N THR A 69 12.14 -11.83 13.36
CA THR A 69 11.09 -12.75 13.83
C THR A 69 10.48 -13.54 12.67
N GLY A 70 9.96 -14.75 12.93
CA GLY A 70 9.24 -15.54 11.91
C GLY A 70 10.12 -16.44 11.04
N LEU A 71 11.31 -16.82 11.50
CA LEU A 71 12.09 -17.86 10.85
C LEU A 71 11.30 -19.17 10.87
N PHE A 72 11.20 -19.83 9.71
CA PHE A 72 10.64 -21.17 9.63
C PHE A 72 11.38 -22.09 10.60
N PRO A 73 10.69 -23.02 11.28
CA PRO A 73 11.37 -24.03 12.07
C PRO A 73 12.39 -24.73 11.19
N GLY A 74 13.66 -24.71 11.60
CA GLY A 74 14.74 -25.37 10.87
C GLY A 74 14.35 -26.82 10.65
N GLY A 75 14.26 -27.22 9.38
CA GLY A 75 13.91 -28.58 9.00
C GLY A 75 14.86 -29.58 9.67
N LYS A 76 14.27 -30.59 10.29
CA LYS A 76 14.97 -31.85 10.58
C LYS A 76 14.88 -32.74 9.37
#